data_AF-A0A0B7C0T2-F1
#
_entry.id   AF-A0A0B7C0T2-F1
#
_cell.length_a   1.000
_cell.length_b   1.000
_cell.length_c   1.000
_cell.angle_alpha   90.00
_cell.angle_beta   90.00
_cell.angle_gamma   90.00
#
_symmetry.space_group_name_H-M   'P 1'
#
loop_
_entity.id
_entity.type
_entity.pdbx_description
1 polymer ?
#
loop_
_entity_poly.entity_id
_entity_poly.type
_entity_poly.pdbx_seq_one_letter_code
_entity_poly.pdbx_strand_id
1 'polypeptide(L)'
;EAVYLGFKGWSIWGAVQVLYSSFQRFQSNTSFGTKPSSSDMLERGNQCPICQDTVNEPVMLPCKHIFCEQCVSIWFDREKTCPMCRAEITTESPMWRDGN
;
A
#
# COMPACT_ATOMS: atom_id res chain seq x y z
N GLU A 1 33.45 36.61 -3.09
CA GLU A 1 33.60 35.16 -2.88
C GLU A 1 32.32 34.52 -2.31
N ALA A 2 31.14 34.75 -2.94
CA ALA A 2 29.85 34.23 -2.44
C ALA A 2 28.99 33.56 -3.53
N VAL A 3 29.28 33.80 -4.81
CA VAL A 3 28.48 33.30 -5.94
C VAL A 3 28.74 31.82 -6.23
N TYR A 4 29.97 31.35 -5.96
CA TYR A 4 30.39 29.95 -6.22
C TYR A 4 29.72 28.94 -5.27
N LEU A 5 29.26 29.40 -4.09
CA LEU A 5 28.53 28.57 -3.13
C LEU A 5 27.04 28.43 -3.48
N GLY A 6 26.48 29.33 -4.28
CA GLY A 6 25.09 29.24 -4.77
C GLY A 6 24.95 28.27 -5.95
N PHE A 7 25.92 28.26 -6.87
CA PHE A 7 25.85 27.44 -8.09
C PHE A 7 25.95 25.93 -7.83
N LYS A 8 26.77 25.51 -6.86
CA LYS A 8 26.93 24.08 -6.54
C LYS A 8 25.76 23.51 -5.73
N GLY A 9 24.92 24.38 -5.14
CA GLY A 9 23.72 23.98 -4.42
C GLY A 9 22.61 23.45 -5.34
N TRP A 10 22.50 23.99 -6.56
CA TRP A 10 21.49 23.57 -7.54
C TRP A 10 21.71 22.13 -8.04
N SER A 11 22.97 21.73 -8.24
CA SER A 11 23.33 20.36 -8.66
C SER A 11 23.07 19.32 -7.58
N ILE A 12 23.19 19.71 -6.31
CA ILE A 12 22.88 18.84 -5.16
C ILE A 12 21.36 18.72 -5.02
N TRP A 13 20.62 19.81 -5.25
CA TRP A 13 19.16 19.82 -5.15
C TRP A 13 18.50 18.89 -6.18
N GLY A 14 19.02 18.82 -7.41
CA GLY A 14 18.58 17.87 -8.43
C GLY A 14 18.79 16.40 -8.05
N ALA A 15 19.95 16.06 -7.47
CA ALA A 15 20.24 14.71 -6.98
C ALA A 15 19.34 14.32 -5.79
N VAL A 16 19.10 15.26 -4.87
CA VAL A 16 18.18 15.09 -3.75
C VAL A 16 16.75 14.83 -4.23
N GLN A 17 16.29 15.52 -5.28
CA GLN A 17 14.97 15.31 -5.87
C GLN A 17 14.82 13.94 -6.55
N VAL A 18 15.85 13.46 -7.26
CA VAL A 18 15.84 12.13 -7.92
C VAL A 18 15.87 10.99 -6.90
N LEU A 19 16.66 11.12 -5.84
CA LEU A 19 16.67 10.17 -4.73
C LEU A 19 15.32 10.18 -3.98
N TYR A 20 14.72 11.35 -3.79
CA TYR A 20 13.42 11.47 -3.12
C TYR A 20 12.25 10.93 -3.97
N SER A 21 12.22 11.18 -5.28
CA SER A 21 11.18 10.64 -6.17
C SER A 21 11.29 9.13 -6.40
N SER A 22 12.51 8.58 -6.38
CA SER A 22 12.73 7.12 -6.32
C SER A 22 12.25 6.53 -4.99
N PHE A 23 12.45 7.26 -3.88
CA PHE A 23 11.97 6.88 -2.55
C PHE A 23 10.43 6.95 -2.43
N GLN A 24 9.78 7.90 -3.10
CA GLN A 24 8.32 7.98 -3.16
C GLN A 24 7.69 6.79 -3.88
N ARG A 25 8.35 6.23 -4.91
CA ARG A 25 7.87 5.00 -5.58
C ARG A 25 8.03 3.75 -4.73
N PHE A 26 9.01 3.73 -3.82
CA PHE A 26 9.17 2.64 -2.86
C PHE A 26 8.00 2.58 -1.86
N GLN A 27 7.42 3.73 -1.49
CA GLN A 27 6.25 3.80 -0.58
C GLN A 27 4.89 3.49 -1.23
N SER A 28 4.81 3.30 -2.55
CA SER A 28 3.54 3.07 -3.26
C SER A 28 3.31 1.63 -3.71
N ASN A 29 4.18 0.69 -3.36
CA ASN A 29 4.10 -0.68 -3.90
C ASN A 29 3.38 -1.65 -2.95
N THR A 30 2.15 -1.32 -2.53
CA THR A 30 1.25 -2.30 -1.90
C THR A 30 0.76 -3.26 -3.00
N SER A 31 1.45 -4.38 -3.21
CA SER A 31 1.14 -5.37 -4.28
C SER A 31 -0.22 -6.06 -4.13
N PHE A 32 -0.96 -5.78 -3.05
CA PHE A 32 -1.99 -6.66 -2.51
C PHE A 32 -3.38 -6.02 -2.43
N GLY A 33 -3.49 -4.71 -2.64
CA GLY A 33 -4.74 -4.00 -2.47
C GLY A 33 -4.61 -2.50 -2.68
N THR A 34 -5.69 -1.78 -2.39
CA THR A 34 -5.76 -0.32 -2.50
C THR A 34 -5.75 0.33 -1.11
N LYS A 35 -5.35 1.59 -1.02
CA LYS A 35 -5.50 2.36 0.22
C LYS A 35 -6.98 2.72 0.42
N PRO A 36 -7.60 2.38 1.57
CA PRO A 36 -8.98 2.72 1.85
C PRO A 36 -9.17 4.23 2.05
N SER A 37 -10.38 4.73 1.74
CA SER A 37 -10.76 6.11 2.03
C SER A 37 -11.04 6.31 3.52
N SER A 38 -11.06 7.56 3.99
CA SER A 38 -11.43 7.87 5.38
C SER A 38 -12.86 7.42 5.74
N SER A 39 -13.79 7.45 4.79
CA SER A 39 -15.14 6.91 4.95
C SER A 39 -15.15 5.39 5.09
N ASP A 40 -14.34 4.66 4.32
CA ASP A 40 -14.24 3.20 4.46
C ASP A 40 -13.72 2.78 5.84
N MET A 41 -12.79 3.56 6.40
CA MET A 41 -12.26 3.32 7.76
C MET A 41 -13.34 3.56 8.82
N LEU A 42 -14.15 4.60 8.64
CA LEU A 42 -15.24 4.92 9.56
C LEU A 42 -16.33 3.84 9.57
N GLU A 43 -16.68 3.29 8.41
CA GLU A 43 -17.73 2.28 8.26
C GLU A 43 -17.29 0.87 8.72
N ARG A 44 -16.05 0.48 8.43
CA ARG A 44 -15.55 -0.89 8.65
C ARG A 44 -14.73 -1.04 9.93
N GLY A 45 -14.43 0.07 10.58
CA GLY A 45 -13.66 0.12 11.81
C GLY A 45 -12.16 0.23 11.57
N ASN A 46 -11.48 0.84 12.54
CA ASN A 46 -10.05 1.11 12.51
C ASN A 46 -9.23 0.00 13.18
N GLN A 47 -9.77 -1.21 13.37
CA GLN A 47 -9.06 -2.32 14.02
C GLN A 47 -8.73 -3.42 13.02
N CYS A 48 -7.47 -3.86 13.00
CA CYS A 48 -7.03 -4.95 12.16
C CYS A 48 -7.42 -6.30 12.79
N PRO A 49 -8.13 -7.19 12.08
CA PRO A 49 -8.56 -8.48 12.64
C PRO A 49 -7.41 -9.49 12.83
N ILE A 50 -6.21 -9.23 12.27
CA ILE A 50 -5.03 -10.10 12.43
C ILE A 50 -4.30 -9.78 13.73
N CYS A 51 -3.91 -8.52 13.94
CA CYS A 51 -3.19 -8.10 15.16
C CYS A 51 -4.10 -7.60 16.29
N GLN A 52 -5.40 -7.40 16.02
CA GLN A 52 -6.41 -6.91 16.97
C GLN A 52 -6.10 -5.51 17.53
N ASP A 53 -5.33 -4.72 16.81
CA ASP A 53 -4.95 -3.35 17.15
C ASP A 53 -5.35 -2.37 16.04
N THR A 54 -5.17 -1.07 16.28
CA THR A 54 -5.41 0.00 15.32
C THR A 54 -4.67 -0.27 14.01
N VAL A 55 -5.37 -0.16 12.89
CA VAL A 55 -4.77 -0.44 11.58
C VAL A 55 -3.65 0.56 11.29
N ASN A 56 -2.42 0.06 11.16
CA ASN A 56 -1.28 0.81 10.66
C ASN A 56 -1.07 0.50 9.17
N GLU A 57 -0.93 1.54 8.35
CA GLU A 57 -0.83 1.42 6.89
C GLU A 57 -1.95 0.54 6.30
N PRO A 58 -3.20 1.05 6.28
CA PRO A 58 -4.34 0.23 5.94
C PRO A 58 -4.34 -0.17 4.47
N VAL A 59 -4.57 -1.46 4.22
CA VAL A 59 -4.70 -2.04 2.89
C VAL A 59 -6.07 -2.68 2.76
N MET A 60 -6.82 -2.27 1.75
CA MET A 60 -8.09 -2.87 1.38
C MET A 60 -7.88 -3.91 0.28
N LEU A 61 -8.23 -5.16 0.58
CA LEU A 61 -8.23 -6.25 -0.40
C LEU A 61 -9.39 -6.09 -1.42
N PRO A 62 -9.34 -6.75 -2.60
CA PRO A 62 -10.44 -6.76 -3.57
C PRO A 62 -11.80 -7.20 -2.99
N CYS A 63 -11.77 -8.06 -1.96
CA CYS A 63 -12.95 -8.48 -1.20
C CYS A 63 -13.45 -7.44 -0.18
N LYS A 64 -12.89 -6.22 -0.18
CA LYS A 64 -13.23 -5.08 0.68
C LYS A 64 -12.88 -5.21 2.17
N HIS A 65 -12.15 -6.24 2.58
CA HIS A 65 -11.62 -6.34 3.95
C HIS A 65 -10.33 -5.52 4.11
N ILE A 66 -10.16 -4.92 5.29
CA ILE A 66 -9.04 -4.03 5.62
C ILE A 66 -8.14 -4.67 6.66
N PHE A 67 -6.83 -4.57 6.43
CA PHE A 67 -5.79 -5.06 7.34
C PHE A 67 -4.59 -4.11 7.34
N CYS A 68 -3.68 -4.28 8.30
CA CYS A 68 -2.36 -3.64 8.21
C CYS A 68 -1.58 -4.25 7.04
N GLU A 69 -0.82 -3.44 6.31
CA GLU A 69 0.04 -3.89 5.21
C GLU A 69 0.95 -5.04 5.64
N GLN A 70 1.65 -4.88 6.77
CA GLN A 70 2.55 -5.91 7.29
C GLN A 70 1.81 -7.21 7.66
N CYS A 71 0.64 -7.10 8.28
CA CYS A 71 -0.13 -8.27 8.71
C CYS A 71 -0.62 -9.08 7.50
N VAL A 72 -1.12 -8.41 6.46
CA VAL A 72 -1.59 -9.09 5.26
C VAL A 72 -0.43 -9.65 4.43
N SER A 73 0.72 -8.97 4.41
CA SER A 73 1.94 -9.48 3.75
C SER A 73 2.39 -10.81 4.36
N ILE A 74 2.48 -10.89 5.70
CA ILE A 74 2.87 -12.12 6.41
C ILE A 74 1.87 -13.26 6.15
N TRP A 75 0.58 -12.94 6.05
CA TRP A 75 -0.44 -13.93 5.72
C TRP A 75 -0.25 -14.49 4.31
N PHE A 76 0.02 -13.63 3.33
CA PHE A 76 0.21 -14.00 1.93
C PHE A 76 1.50 -14.77 1.64
N ASP A 77 2.49 -14.71 2.53
CA ASP A 77 3.64 -15.63 2.48
C ASP A 77 3.22 -17.10 2.67
N ARG A 78 2.06 -17.34 3.30
CA ARG A 78 1.51 -18.69 3.55
C ARG A 78 0.36 -19.04 2.62
N GLU A 79 -0.63 -18.14 2.51
CA GLU A 79 -1.85 -18.39 1.76
C GLU A 79 -2.35 -17.11 1.08
N LYS A 80 -2.56 -17.13 -0.24
CA LYS A 80 -3.03 -15.97 -1.02
C LYS A 80 -4.56 -15.81 -0.97
N THR A 81 -5.14 -15.87 0.22
CA THR A 81 -6.58 -15.75 0.47
C THR A 81 -6.85 -14.68 1.51
N CYS A 82 -8.03 -14.07 1.49
CA CYS A 82 -8.43 -13.14 2.55
C CYS A 82 -8.57 -13.88 3.92
N PRO A 83 -7.93 -13.40 5.00
CA PRO A 83 -8.06 -14.01 6.33
C PRO A 83 -9.50 -14.05 6.89
N MET A 84 -10.36 -13.13 6.44
CA MET A 84 -11.74 -12.99 6.90
C MET A 84 -12.72 -13.85 6.11
N CYS A 85 -12.65 -13.81 4.78
CA CYS A 85 -13.64 -14.45 3.92
C CYS A 85 -13.09 -15.56 3.02
N ARG A 86 -11.79 -15.83 3.07
CA ARG A 86 -11.07 -16.83 2.25
C ARG A 86 -11.18 -16.63 0.74
N ALA A 87 -11.65 -15.45 0.29
CA ALA A 87 -11.64 -15.10 -1.12
C ALA A 87 -10.21 -15.11 -1.66
N GLU A 88 -10.01 -15.74 -2.82
CA GLU A 88 -8.72 -15.76 -3.51
C GLU A 88 -8.31 -14.35 -3.95
N ILE A 89 -7.04 -14.01 -3.73
CA ILE A 89 -6.48 -12.71 -4.08
C ILE A 89 -5.54 -12.91 -5.27
N THR A 90 -6.13 -12.96 -6.46
CA THR A 90 -5.39 -13.01 -7.73
C THR A 90 -4.99 -11.60 -8.16
N THR A 91 -3.71 -11.42 -8.49
CA THR A 91 -3.17 -10.16 -9.05
C THR A 91 -3.62 -9.92 -10.50
N GLU A 92 -4.20 -10.95 -11.11
CA GLU A 92 -4.82 -10.93 -12.41
C GLU A 92 -6.33 -10.82 -12.25
N SER A 93 -6.92 -9.72 -12.74
CA SER A 93 -8.35 -9.64 -12.95
C SER A 93 -8.78 -10.91 -13.70
N PRO A 94 -9.66 -11.77 -13.14
CA PRO A 94 -10.34 -12.73 -13.99
C PRO A 94 -11.31 -11.91 -14.84
N MET A 95 -10.81 -11.43 -15.98
CA MET A 95 -11.68 -11.15 -17.10
C MET A 95 -12.42 -12.48 -17.37
N TRP A 96 -13.74 -12.39 -17.51
CA TRP A 96 -14.67 -13.46 -17.89
C TRP A 96 -15.03 -14.48 -16.78
N ARG A 97 -16.13 -14.20 -16.09
CA ARG A 97 -17.10 -15.26 -15.78
C ARG A 97 -18.53 -14.72 -15.95
N ASP A 98 -18.84 -14.30 -17.17
CA ASP A 98 -20.23 -14.11 -17.60
C ASP A 98 -20.79 -15.51 -17.88
N GLY A 99 -21.44 -16.06 -16.87
CA GLY A 99 -22.16 -17.33 -16.95
C GLY A 99 -23.49 -17.18 -16.24
N ASN A 100 -24.37 -16.36 -16.83
CA ASN A 100 -25.83 -16.46 -16.77
C ASN A 100 -26.47 -15.45 -17.73
#